data_AF-W7XTX6-F1
#
_entry.id   AF-W7XTX6-F1
#
_cell.length_a   1.000
_cell.length_b   1.000
_cell.length_c   1.000
_cell.angle_alpha   90.00
_cell.angle_beta   90.00
_cell.angle_gamma   90.00
#
_symmetry.space_group_name_H-M   'P 1'
#
loop_
_entity.id
_entity.type
_entity.pdbx_description
1 polymer ?
#
loop_
_entity_poly.entity_id
_entity_poly.type
_entity_poly.pdbx_seq_one_letter_code
_entity_poly.pdbx_strand_id
1 'polypeptide(L)'
;MKQTLFLLVVMTFVISCTVEHKKNTMIPQQLPQAPLAEKKDSAITFHEHTRIDPYFWMRLTDEQKNAENPDEQTQKVLQYLNAENNYTDSVMHNTKQLQENLFNEIVSRIKKDDESVPYFSNGYWYYVKYQEGKEYPIFCRKKDSLNNPEIVFLDVNQLAEGHEYYAIGSLTISLDNKILAYAEDTVSRRIYTLRFKNIETGESIQDEIPNVSAGGAWANDNQTYFYTSKNKVSLLSEKIWRHKLGDDITKDVMVYHEKDPSFYLGVDKSKSDKYIIIGASSTLVSDYHILDANNPTGQFKPFTPRGTEHEYYISHFQDKFYIVTNDKAKNFRLMETPEDATDISNWKEVIPHRDDVLLEGIDIFKNYLVVSERKNALNHIRIINQKTKEEHYLKFEEDVYVAQTSTNPEFDTNILRYSYSSMTTPYSTIDYHMDGYPNKRS
;
A
#
# COMPACT_ATOMS: atom_id res chain seq x y z
N MET A 1 -37.52 71.20 -39.08
CA MET A 1 -37.22 72.65 -39.04
C MET A 1 -35.98 72.86 -38.16
N LYS A 2 -35.20 73.89 -38.49
CA LYS A 2 -33.83 74.18 -38.03
C LYS A 2 -33.61 74.06 -36.51
N GLN A 3 -32.41 73.58 -36.20
CA GLN A 3 -31.70 73.72 -34.93
C GLN A 3 -31.58 75.19 -34.50
N THR A 4 -31.68 75.45 -33.20
CA THR A 4 -31.03 76.61 -32.56
C THR A 4 -30.26 76.14 -31.34
N LEU A 5 -29.00 76.56 -31.35
CA LEU A 5 -27.88 76.33 -30.46
C LEU A 5 -28.04 77.11 -29.14
N PHE A 6 -27.70 76.52 -28.00
CA PHE A 6 -27.04 77.29 -26.93
C PHE A 6 -26.04 76.43 -26.15
N LEU A 7 -24.86 77.03 -26.04
CA LEU A 7 -23.61 76.57 -25.45
C LEU A 7 -23.74 76.28 -23.95
N LEU A 8 -23.17 75.16 -23.50
CA LEU A 8 -22.58 75.09 -22.16
C LEU A 8 -21.19 74.46 -22.28
N VAL A 9 -20.17 75.31 -22.14
CA VAL A 9 -18.77 74.91 -22.02
C VAL A 9 -18.56 74.43 -20.59
N VAL A 10 -18.35 73.13 -20.41
CA VAL A 10 -17.79 72.57 -19.18
C VAL A 10 -16.44 71.96 -19.52
N MET A 11 -15.42 72.61 -18.98
CA MET A 11 -14.00 72.31 -19.08
C MET A 11 -13.73 70.97 -18.38
N THR A 12 -13.47 69.92 -19.15
CA THR A 12 -13.00 68.63 -18.61
C THR A 12 -11.48 68.66 -18.57
N PHE A 13 -10.93 68.75 -17.36
CA PHE A 13 -9.51 68.51 -17.11
C PHE A 13 -9.20 67.04 -17.38
N VAL A 14 -8.57 66.75 -18.51
CA VAL A 14 -7.99 65.43 -18.76
C VAL A 14 -6.67 65.37 -18.02
N ILE A 15 -6.69 64.86 -16.79
CA ILE A 15 -5.48 64.43 -16.10
C ILE A 15 -5.04 63.14 -16.81
N SER A 16 -4.14 63.29 -17.78
CA SER A 16 -3.44 62.16 -18.38
C SER A 16 -2.47 61.61 -17.33
N CYS A 17 -2.91 60.61 -16.55
CA CYS A 17 -2.00 59.75 -15.82
C CYS A 17 -1.13 59.00 -16.84
N THR A 18 0.03 59.54 -17.17
CA THR A 18 1.10 58.77 -17.79
C THR A 18 1.57 57.74 -16.78
N VAL A 19 1.04 56.52 -16.89
CA VAL A 19 1.66 55.37 -16.25
C VAL A 19 3.00 55.17 -16.97
N GLU A 20 4.09 55.61 -16.35
CA GLU A 20 5.42 55.16 -16.73
C GLU A 20 5.44 53.64 -16.56
N HIS A 21 5.33 52.91 -17.67
CA HIS A 21 5.80 51.54 -17.72
C HIS A 21 7.31 51.59 -17.49
N LYS A 22 7.73 51.51 -16.22
CA LYS A 22 9.07 51.02 -15.89
C LYS A 22 9.19 49.67 -16.56
N LYS A 23 9.91 49.63 -17.69
CA LYS A 23 10.49 48.39 -18.19
C LYS A 23 11.35 47.88 -17.04
N ASN A 24 10.83 46.91 -16.29
CA ASN A 24 11.65 46.04 -15.49
C ASN A 24 12.53 45.27 -16.47
N THR A 25 13.65 45.86 -16.87
CA THR A 25 14.79 45.11 -17.38
C THR A 25 15.24 44.21 -16.24
N MET A 26 14.63 43.02 -16.16
CA MET A 26 15.21 41.91 -15.43
C MET A 26 16.56 41.65 -16.08
N ILE A 27 17.64 42.06 -15.41
CA ILE A 27 18.97 41.59 -15.75
C ILE A 27 18.88 40.05 -15.66
N PRO A 28 19.20 39.29 -16.73
CA PRO A 28 19.22 37.84 -16.63
C PRO A 28 20.20 37.49 -15.51
N GLN A 29 19.68 36.98 -14.40
CA GLN A 29 20.53 36.54 -13.30
C GLN A 29 21.37 35.40 -13.85
N GLN A 30 22.67 35.63 -14.02
CA GLN A 30 23.59 34.64 -14.54
C GLN A 30 23.60 33.47 -13.56
N LEU A 31 23.02 32.34 -13.98
CA LEU A 31 22.96 31.13 -13.17
C LEU A 31 24.40 30.65 -12.89
N PRO A 32 24.66 30.06 -11.71
CA PRO A 32 25.94 29.43 -11.43
C PRO A 32 26.22 28.34 -12.48
N GLN A 33 27.49 28.00 -12.67
CA GLN A 33 27.85 26.89 -13.55
C GLN A 33 27.50 25.56 -12.86
N ALA A 34 26.86 24.66 -13.59
CA ALA A 34 26.56 23.32 -13.08
C ALA A 34 27.86 22.53 -12.79
N PRO A 35 27.88 21.68 -11.74
CA PRO A 35 28.99 20.80 -11.46
C PRO A 35 29.29 19.89 -12.66
N LEU A 36 30.57 19.76 -13.01
CA LEU A 36 31.00 18.86 -14.06
C LEU A 36 31.52 17.56 -13.45
N ALA A 37 30.81 16.46 -13.70
CA ALA A 37 31.25 15.14 -13.31
C ALA A 37 32.56 14.74 -14.03
N GLU A 38 33.52 14.21 -13.26
CA GLU A 38 34.68 13.54 -13.83
C GLU A 38 34.24 12.34 -14.69
N LYS A 39 34.86 12.18 -15.86
CA LYS A 39 34.67 11.01 -16.72
C LYS A 39 35.78 10.01 -16.47
N LYS A 40 35.41 8.80 -16.05
CA LYS A 40 36.29 7.65 -15.85
C LYS A 40 35.74 6.44 -16.59
N ASP A 41 36.28 6.22 -17.78
CA ASP A 41 35.85 5.15 -18.68
C ASP A 41 35.90 3.78 -17.99
N SER A 42 34.72 3.16 -17.85
CA SER A 42 34.58 1.81 -17.31
C SER A 42 33.92 0.93 -18.37
N ALA A 43 34.60 -0.15 -18.78
CA ALA A 43 34.09 -1.07 -19.77
C ALA A 43 33.11 -2.07 -19.15
N ILE A 44 31.93 -2.19 -19.75
CA ILE A 44 30.88 -3.14 -19.37
C ILE A 44 30.62 -4.04 -20.57
N THR A 45 30.96 -5.33 -20.45
CA THR A 45 30.78 -6.31 -21.53
C THR A 45 29.63 -7.26 -21.18
N PHE A 46 28.66 -7.35 -22.09
CA PHE A 46 27.57 -8.32 -21.99
C PHE A 46 27.22 -8.83 -23.39
N HIS A 47 26.96 -10.14 -23.53
CA HIS A 47 26.73 -10.78 -24.83
C HIS A 47 27.78 -10.44 -25.89
N GLU A 48 29.08 -10.47 -25.52
CA GLU A 48 30.20 -10.11 -26.42
C GLU A 48 30.19 -8.65 -26.93
N HIS A 49 29.29 -7.79 -26.41
CA HIS A 49 29.24 -6.36 -26.72
C HIS A 49 29.77 -5.54 -25.55
N THR A 50 30.80 -4.72 -25.82
CA THR A 50 31.39 -3.81 -24.82
C THR A 50 30.84 -2.40 -24.99
N ARG A 51 30.38 -1.81 -23.88
CA ARG A 51 30.00 -0.41 -23.75
C ARG A 51 30.95 0.28 -22.77
N ILE A 52 31.25 1.55 -23.00
CA ILE A 52 32.00 2.36 -22.04
C ILE A 52 31.03 3.25 -21.28
N ASP A 53 31.00 3.12 -19.97
CA ASP A 53 30.29 4.00 -19.05
C ASP A 53 31.31 4.90 -18.33
N PRO A 54 31.41 6.18 -18.71
CA PRO A 54 32.34 7.12 -18.07
C PRO A 54 31.92 7.52 -16.65
N TYR A 55 30.73 7.13 -16.18
CA TYR A 55 30.17 7.53 -14.88
C TYR A 55 29.92 6.34 -13.95
N PHE A 56 30.33 5.12 -14.33
CA PHE A 56 30.17 3.91 -13.52
C PHE A 56 30.76 4.05 -12.11
N TRP A 57 31.81 4.87 -11.96
CA TRP A 57 32.47 5.17 -10.69
C TRP A 57 31.53 5.80 -9.65
N MET A 58 30.40 6.39 -10.06
CA MET A 58 29.41 6.95 -9.12
C MET A 58 28.61 5.88 -8.39
N ARG A 59 28.60 4.63 -8.88
CA ARG A 59 27.93 3.51 -8.24
C ARG A 59 28.76 3.00 -7.05
N LEU A 60 28.22 3.19 -5.85
CA LEU A 60 28.77 2.64 -4.61
C LEU A 60 28.12 1.31 -4.25
N THR A 61 28.89 0.40 -3.66
CA THR A 61 28.38 -0.81 -3.01
C THR A 61 27.66 -0.45 -1.70
N ASP A 62 26.89 -1.38 -1.15
CA ASP A 62 26.24 -1.16 0.14
C ASP A 62 27.26 -1.06 1.29
N GLU A 63 28.38 -1.77 1.20
CA GLU A 63 29.48 -1.63 2.17
C GLU A 63 30.06 -0.21 2.14
N GLN A 64 30.30 0.34 0.94
CA GLN A 64 30.81 1.70 0.77
C GLN A 64 29.84 2.75 1.32
N LYS A 65 28.52 2.60 1.07
CA LYS A 65 27.51 3.54 1.57
C LYS A 65 27.37 3.56 3.09
N ASN A 66 27.60 2.42 3.75
CA ASN A 66 27.40 2.26 5.18
C ASN A 66 28.71 2.32 5.99
N ALA A 67 29.85 2.53 5.33
CA ALA A 67 31.14 2.61 6.00
C ALA A 67 31.23 3.88 6.85
N GLU A 68 31.62 3.75 8.13
CA GLU A 68 31.88 4.89 9.02
C GLU A 68 32.95 5.84 8.45
N ASN A 69 33.93 5.26 7.75
CA ASN A 69 35.02 6.00 7.11
C ASN A 69 34.92 5.82 5.58
N PRO A 70 34.39 6.83 4.85
CA PRO A 70 34.27 6.78 3.40
C PRO A 70 35.63 6.58 2.71
N ASP A 71 35.69 5.63 1.78
CA ASP A 71 36.86 5.46 0.91
C ASP A 71 36.97 6.59 -0.13
N GLU A 72 38.07 6.61 -0.89
CA GLU A 72 38.32 7.69 -1.87
C GLU A 72 37.19 7.81 -2.91
N GLN A 73 36.64 6.67 -3.37
CA GLN A 73 35.53 6.67 -4.32
C GLN A 73 34.28 7.31 -3.72
N THR A 74 33.92 6.90 -2.50
CA THR A 74 32.77 7.41 -1.76
C THR A 74 32.91 8.91 -1.49
N GLN A 75 34.09 9.37 -1.10
CA GLN A 75 34.37 10.79 -0.91
C GLN A 75 34.14 11.60 -2.20
N LYS A 76 34.62 11.11 -3.35
CA LYS A 76 34.37 11.76 -4.65
C LYS A 76 32.89 11.80 -5.02
N VAL A 77 32.15 10.71 -4.76
CA VAL A 77 30.71 10.66 -5.00
C VAL A 77 29.98 11.67 -4.10
N LEU A 78 30.27 11.68 -2.80
CA LEU A 78 29.69 12.64 -1.86
C LEU A 78 30.02 14.09 -2.24
N GLN A 79 31.26 14.36 -2.66
CA GLN A 79 31.65 15.69 -3.12
C GLN A 79 30.83 16.13 -4.34
N TYR A 80 30.64 15.23 -5.31
CA TYR A 80 29.84 15.53 -6.50
C TYR A 80 28.36 15.74 -6.16
N LEU A 81 27.78 14.88 -5.32
CA LEU A 81 26.38 15.03 -4.86
C LEU A 81 26.18 16.34 -4.09
N ASN A 82 27.11 16.71 -3.22
CA ASN A 82 27.07 17.98 -2.50
C ASN A 82 27.20 19.18 -3.44
N ALA A 83 28.03 19.07 -4.50
CA ALA A 83 28.13 20.11 -5.51
C ALA A 83 26.80 20.27 -6.28
N GLU A 84 26.12 19.18 -6.64
CA GLU A 84 24.81 19.21 -7.29
C GLU A 84 23.71 19.77 -6.38
N ASN A 85 23.74 19.44 -5.08
CA ASN A 85 22.83 20.04 -4.09
C ASN A 85 23.05 21.56 -3.97
N ASN A 86 24.30 22.01 -3.85
CA ASN A 86 24.64 23.43 -3.79
C ASN A 86 24.23 24.19 -5.07
N TYR A 87 24.41 23.56 -6.22
CA TYR A 87 23.97 24.11 -7.51
C TYR A 87 22.45 24.24 -7.55
N THR A 88 21.72 23.19 -7.15
CA THR A 88 20.26 23.20 -7.04
C THR A 88 19.77 24.32 -6.11
N ASP A 89 20.34 24.45 -4.91
CA ASP A 89 20.02 25.51 -3.96
C ASP A 89 20.23 26.91 -4.54
N SER A 90 21.29 27.08 -5.32
CA SER A 90 21.65 28.36 -5.93
C SER A 90 20.70 28.73 -7.08
N VAL A 91 20.36 27.77 -7.95
CA VAL A 91 19.41 27.97 -9.05
C VAL A 91 17.99 28.20 -8.53
N MET A 92 17.60 27.46 -7.48
CA MET A 92 16.27 27.53 -6.89
C MET A 92 16.11 28.67 -5.87
N HIS A 93 17.18 29.39 -5.53
CA HIS A 93 17.19 30.43 -4.49
C HIS A 93 16.05 31.44 -4.63
N ASN A 94 15.81 31.94 -5.83
CA ASN A 94 14.77 32.96 -6.09
C ASN A 94 13.34 32.42 -5.93
N THR A 95 13.16 31.11 -5.85
CA THR A 95 11.85 30.47 -5.67
C THR A 95 11.53 30.16 -4.20
N LYS A 96 12.42 30.46 -3.24
CA LYS A 96 12.23 30.13 -1.81
C LYS A 96 10.89 30.62 -1.25
N GLN A 97 10.48 31.85 -1.57
CA GLN A 97 9.19 32.36 -1.12
C GLN A 97 8.01 31.57 -1.72
N LEU A 98 8.09 31.18 -2.99
CA LEU A 98 7.08 30.35 -3.63
C LEU A 98 7.04 28.96 -3.01
N GLN A 99 8.20 28.35 -2.73
CA GLN A 99 8.29 27.05 -2.05
C GLN A 99 7.65 27.10 -0.66
N GLU A 100 7.92 28.15 0.13
CA GLU A 100 7.31 28.35 1.45
C GLU A 100 5.80 28.53 1.35
N ASN A 101 5.33 29.33 0.38
CA ASN A 101 3.89 29.51 0.15
C ASN A 101 3.21 28.19 -0.21
N LEU A 102 3.81 27.39 -1.11
CA LEU A 102 3.29 26.08 -1.50
C LEU A 102 3.33 25.08 -0.33
N PHE A 103 4.41 25.07 0.45
CA PHE A 103 4.53 24.24 1.64
C PHE A 103 3.41 24.56 2.64
N ASN A 104 3.22 25.83 2.98
CA ASN A 104 2.18 26.27 3.90
C ASN A 104 0.77 25.97 3.34
N GLU A 105 0.55 26.17 2.04
CA GLU A 105 -0.72 25.82 1.38
C GLU A 105 -1.03 24.32 1.51
N ILE A 106 -0.06 23.45 1.19
CA ILE A 106 -0.21 22.00 1.28
C ILE A 106 -0.47 21.57 2.73
N VAL A 107 0.36 22.02 3.68
CA VAL A 107 0.22 21.68 5.10
C VAL A 107 -1.10 22.16 5.67
N SER A 108 -1.60 23.34 5.26
CA SER A 108 -2.88 23.88 5.73
C SER A 108 -4.09 23.03 5.33
N ARG A 109 -3.95 22.17 4.32
CA ARG A 109 -4.99 21.24 3.84
C ARG A 109 -4.95 19.88 4.54
N ILE A 110 -3.95 19.63 5.37
CA ILE A 110 -3.80 18.38 6.13
C ILE A 110 -4.33 18.62 7.55
N LYS A 111 -5.21 17.75 8.03
CA LYS A 111 -5.63 17.74 9.43
C LYS A 111 -4.50 17.13 10.26
N LYS A 112 -3.97 17.90 11.21
CA LYS A 112 -2.87 17.46 12.10
C LYS A 112 -3.35 16.50 13.18
N ASP A 113 -4.57 16.71 13.65
CA ASP A 113 -5.30 15.79 14.53
C ASP A 113 -6.36 15.11 13.66
N ASP A 114 -6.21 13.81 13.44
CA ASP A 114 -7.05 13.04 12.52
C ASP A 114 -7.20 11.60 12.99
N GLU A 115 -8.36 11.02 12.69
CA GLU A 115 -8.68 9.64 13.01
C GLU A 115 -9.23 8.94 11.75
N SER A 116 -8.76 7.73 11.49
CA SER A 116 -9.34 6.90 10.44
C SER A 116 -10.77 6.48 10.81
N VAL A 117 -11.62 6.24 9.81
CA VAL A 117 -12.95 5.65 10.05
C VAL A 117 -12.82 4.26 10.69
N PRO A 118 -13.38 4.02 11.89
CA PRO A 118 -13.20 2.75 12.59
C PRO A 118 -13.82 1.57 11.84
N TYR A 119 -13.21 0.40 11.89
CA TYR A 119 -13.74 -0.84 11.34
C TYR A 119 -13.85 -1.92 12.42
N PHE A 120 -14.89 -2.75 12.34
CA PHE A 120 -15.08 -3.86 13.28
C PHE A 120 -14.38 -5.11 12.77
N SER A 121 -13.62 -5.77 13.65
CA SER A 121 -13.04 -7.08 13.39
C SER A 121 -12.84 -7.85 14.69
N ASN A 122 -13.21 -9.14 14.72
CA ASN A 122 -12.91 -10.07 15.81
C ASN A 122 -13.23 -9.51 17.22
N GLY A 123 -14.40 -8.87 17.38
CA GLY A 123 -14.85 -8.31 18.67
C GLY A 123 -14.32 -6.91 19.00
N TYR A 124 -13.59 -6.26 18.10
CA TYR A 124 -13.01 -4.93 18.33
C TYR A 124 -13.26 -3.98 17.17
N TRP A 125 -13.46 -2.70 17.50
CA TRP A 125 -13.39 -1.59 16.56
C TRP A 125 -11.95 -1.08 16.52
N TYR A 126 -11.32 -1.11 15.35
CA TYR A 126 -9.96 -0.66 15.12
C TYR A 126 -9.93 0.68 14.40
N TYR A 127 -8.98 1.53 14.77
CA TYR A 127 -8.73 2.81 14.11
C TYR A 127 -7.30 3.29 14.37
N VAL A 128 -6.83 4.19 13.53
CA VAL A 128 -5.55 4.87 13.65
C VAL A 128 -5.81 6.34 13.92
N LYS A 129 -5.01 6.93 14.82
CA LYS A 129 -5.04 8.37 15.08
C LYS A 129 -3.67 9.01 14.93
N TYR A 130 -3.68 10.28 14.55
CA TYR A 130 -2.52 11.17 14.55
C TYR A 130 -2.79 12.30 15.54
N GLN A 131 -1.75 12.75 16.23
CA GLN A 131 -1.84 13.84 17.19
C GLN A 131 -1.04 15.03 16.70
N GLU A 132 -1.50 16.24 17.02
CA GLU A 132 -0.75 17.44 16.67
C GLU A 132 0.66 17.43 17.29
N GLY A 133 1.67 17.72 16.47
CA GLY A 133 3.08 17.71 16.87
C GLY A 133 3.71 16.32 17.00
N LYS A 134 3.00 15.26 16.59
CA LYS A 134 3.51 13.90 16.50
C LYS A 134 3.64 13.49 15.03
N GLU A 135 4.73 12.78 14.70
CA GLU A 135 5.07 12.41 13.33
C GLU A 135 4.49 11.04 12.92
N TYR A 136 4.11 10.21 13.90
CA TYR A 136 3.77 8.81 13.67
C TYR A 136 2.37 8.44 14.18
N PRO A 137 1.75 7.41 13.58
CA PRO A 137 0.42 6.95 13.98
C PRO A 137 0.39 6.32 15.38
N ILE A 138 -0.79 6.40 16.00
CA ILE A 138 -1.15 5.64 17.20
C ILE A 138 -2.26 4.67 16.81
N PHE A 139 -2.03 3.38 17.02
CA PHE A 139 -2.98 2.33 16.70
C PHE A 139 -3.84 1.98 17.91
N CYS A 140 -5.15 2.11 17.72
CA CYS A 140 -6.14 2.02 18.77
C CYS A 140 -7.21 0.95 18.46
N ARG A 141 -7.80 0.41 19.52
CA ARG A 141 -9.00 -0.42 19.42
C ARG A 141 -9.98 -0.18 20.56
N LYS A 142 -11.25 -0.44 20.34
CA LYS A 142 -12.33 -0.43 21.36
C LYS A 142 -13.09 -1.74 21.30
N LYS A 143 -13.29 -2.39 22.45
CA LYS A 143 -13.96 -3.70 22.51
C LYS A 143 -15.47 -3.56 22.27
N ASP A 144 -16.07 -4.39 21.42
CA ASP A 144 -17.51 -4.53 21.11
C ASP A 144 -18.22 -3.26 20.55
N SER A 145 -18.01 -2.08 21.13
CA SER A 145 -18.71 -0.84 20.82
C SER A 145 -17.74 0.35 20.80
N LEU A 146 -18.01 1.32 19.92
CA LEU A 146 -17.26 2.59 19.84
C LEU A 146 -17.40 3.49 21.08
N ASN A 147 -18.39 3.21 21.93
CA ASN A 147 -18.60 3.90 23.21
C ASN A 147 -17.76 3.32 24.35
N ASN A 148 -17.14 2.14 24.16
CA ASN A 148 -16.28 1.54 25.16
C ASN A 148 -14.91 2.24 25.21
N PRO A 149 -14.16 2.10 26.32
CA PRO A 149 -12.85 2.73 26.46
C PRO A 149 -11.88 2.34 25.35
N GLU A 150 -11.09 3.32 24.91
CA GLU A 150 -9.97 3.12 23.98
C GLU A 150 -8.86 2.28 24.61
N ILE A 151 -8.28 1.39 23.81
CA ILE A 151 -7.06 0.65 24.09
C ILE A 151 -6.03 1.02 23.02
N VAL A 152 -4.98 1.73 23.41
CA VAL A 152 -3.81 1.97 22.55
C VAL A 152 -2.95 0.71 22.57
N PHE A 153 -2.86 -0.01 21.45
CA PHE A 153 -2.05 -1.23 21.38
C PHE A 153 -0.64 -0.97 20.83
N LEU A 154 -0.47 0.08 20.03
CA LEU A 154 0.85 0.50 19.54
C LEU A 154 0.91 2.02 19.37
N ASP A 155 1.87 2.67 20.02
CA ASP A 155 2.21 4.08 19.78
C ASP A 155 3.57 4.12 19.08
N VAL A 156 3.55 4.45 17.78
CA VAL A 156 4.78 4.44 16.97
C VAL A 156 5.69 5.60 17.33
N ASN A 157 5.17 6.68 17.93
CA ASN A 157 6.00 7.81 18.36
C ASN A 157 6.96 7.38 19.47
N GLN A 158 6.49 6.54 20.40
CA GLN A 158 7.33 6.01 21.48
C GLN A 158 8.43 5.10 20.94
N LEU A 159 8.11 4.27 19.95
CA LEU A 159 9.08 3.36 19.34
C LEU A 159 10.11 4.09 18.48
N ALA A 160 9.73 5.21 17.87
CA ALA A 160 10.61 6.02 17.05
C ALA A 160 11.59 6.89 17.87
N GLU A 161 11.42 7.00 19.19
CA GLU A 161 12.30 7.83 20.03
C GLU A 161 13.77 7.37 19.92
N GLY A 162 14.66 8.30 19.61
CA GLY A 162 16.10 8.02 19.47
C GLY A 162 16.52 7.45 18.12
N HIS A 163 15.59 7.24 17.18
CA HIS A 163 15.89 6.79 15.83
C HIS A 163 15.85 7.94 14.80
N GLU A 164 16.82 7.99 13.90
CA GLU A 164 16.82 8.94 12.77
C GLU A 164 15.74 8.61 11.73
N TYR A 165 15.36 7.34 11.65
CA TYR A 165 14.28 6.82 10.81
C TYR A 165 13.53 5.73 11.55
N TYR A 166 12.21 5.71 11.44
CA TYR A 166 11.40 4.63 11.95
C TYR A 166 10.21 4.35 11.02
N ALA A 167 9.92 3.09 10.77
CA ALA A 167 8.73 2.67 10.04
C ALA A 167 8.18 1.35 10.57
N ILE A 168 6.85 1.28 10.68
CA ILE A 168 6.14 0.02 10.86
C ILE A 168 5.70 -0.50 9.49
N GLY A 169 6.12 -1.71 9.15
CA GLY A 169 5.76 -2.37 7.90
C GLY A 169 4.44 -3.14 7.96
N SER A 170 4.15 -3.80 9.07
CA SER A 170 2.91 -4.58 9.25
C SER A 170 2.52 -4.70 10.70
N LEU A 171 1.24 -5.03 10.93
CA LEU A 171 0.64 -5.29 12.22
C LEU A 171 -0.31 -6.47 12.08
N THR A 172 -0.11 -7.52 12.88
CA THR A 172 -1.00 -8.69 12.92
C THR A 172 -1.27 -9.08 14.36
N ILE A 173 -2.55 -9.16 14.73
CA ILE A 173 -2.97 -9.55 16.08
C ILE A 173 -3.37 -11.02 16.08
N SER A 174 -2.99 -11.75 17.14
CA SER A 174 -3.39 -13.14 17.35
C SER A 174 -4.91 -13.28 17.40
N LEU A 175 -5.43 -14.47 17.08
CA LEU A 175 -6.87 -14.73 17.01
C LEU A 175 -7.58 -14.50 18.35
N ASP A 176 -6.89 -14.74 19.46
CA ASP A 176 -7.40 -14.45 20.81
C ASP A 176 -7.32 -12.97 21.23
N ASN A 177 -6.89 -12.09 20.32
CA ASN A 177 -6.73 -10.65 20.50
C ASN A 177 -5.66 -10.21 21.51
N LYS A 178 -4.73 -11.09 21.92
CA LYS A 178 -3.78 -10.80 23.00
C LYS A 178 -2.40 -10.38 22.56
N ILE A 179 -1.89 -10.93 21.46
CA ILE A 179 -0.51 -10.74 21.03
C ILE A 179 -0.49 -9.97 19.73
N LEU A 180 0.26 -8.86 19.71
CA LEU A 180 0.59 -8.13 18.51
C LEU A 180 1.93 -8.64 17.97
N ALA A 181 1.96 -9.05 16.71
CA ALA A 181 3.18 -9.11 15.91
C ALA A 181 3.29 -7.81 15.10
N TYR A 182 4.46 -7.18 15.09
CA TYR A 182 4.72 -5.98 14.31
C TYR A 182 6.12 -6.00 13.71
N ALA A 183 6.24 -5.50 12.49
CA ALA A 183 7.52 -5.45 11.77
C ALA A 183 8.05 -4.01 11.75
N GLU A 184 9.22 -3.77 12.33
CA GLU A 184 9.85 -2.45 12.40
C GLU A 184 11.08 -2.34 11.49
N ASP A 185 11.30 -1.17 10.89
CA ASP A 185 12.50 -0.80 10.12
C ASP A 185 13.06 0.52 10.66
N THR A 186 14.29 0.48 11.14
CA THR A 186 15.00 1.61 11.73
C THR A 186 16.08 2.20 10.82
N VAL A 187 16.24 1.66 9.61
CA VAL A 187 17.33 2.00 8.68
C VAL A 187 16.87 2.29 7.24
N SER A 188 15.56 2.32 6.99
CA SER A 188 14.94 2.66 5.69
C SER A 188 15.33 1.73 4.54
N ARG A 189 15.66 0.47 4.86
CA ARG A 189 16.06 -0.55 3.86
C ARG A 189 14.94 -1.52 3.52
N ARG A 190 13.78 -1.39 4.16
CA ARG A 190 12.68 -2.37 4.11
C ARG A 190 13.18 -3.78 4.47
N ILE A 191 14.14 -3.83 5.38
CA ILE A 191 14.64 -5.03 6.04
C ILE A 191 14.12 -4.91 7.46
N TYR A 192 13.06 -5.63 7.76
CA TYR A 192 12.35 -5.45 9.03
C TYR A 192 12.90 -6.41 10.09
N THR A 193 12.69 -6.02 11.34
CA THR A 193 12.73 -6.88 12.50
C THR A 193 11.30 -7.15 12.95
N LEU A 194 10.90 -8.42 13.01
CA LEU A 194 9.63 -8.81 13.60
C LEU A 194 9.76 -8.83 15.12
N ARG A 195 8.81 -8.16 15.77
CA ARG A 195 8.68 -8.01 17.22
C ARG A 195 7.32 -8.48 17.67
N PHE A 196 7.22 -8.83 18.95
CA PHE A 196 5.97 -9.27 19.57
C PHE A 196 5.68 -8.48 20.84
N LYS A 197 4.39 -8.24 21.13
CA LYS A 197 3.94 -7.49 22.31
C LYS A 197 2.64 -8.07 22.84
N ASN A 198 2.53 -8.20 24.16
CA ASN A 198 1.26 -8.48 24.81
C ASN A 198 0.44 -7.18 24.89
N ILE A 199 -0.74 -7.16 24.27
CA ILE A 199 -1.61 -5.99 24.20
C ILE A 199 -2.30 -5.72 25.56
N GLU A 200 -2.57 -6.77 26.35
CA GLU A 200 -3.24 -6.63 27.65
C GLU A 200 -2.31 -6.03 28.71
N THR A 201 -1.05 -6.47 28.75
CA THR A 201 -0.06 -5.96 29.72
C THR A 201 0.72 -4.75 29.20
N GLY A 202 0.79 -4.58 27.87
CA GLY A 202 1.62 -3.57 27.23
C GLY A 202 3.10 -3.95 27.14
N GLU A 203 3.48 -5.14 27.60
CA GLU A 203 4.88 -5.58 27.66
C GLU A 203 5.35 -6.19 26.33
N SER A 204 6.58 -5.85 25.94
CA SER A 204 7.25 -6.50 24.82
C SER A 204 7.57 -7.95 25.17
N ILE A 205 7.40 -8.85 24.19
CA ILE A 205 7.82 -10.24 24.26
C ILE A 205 9.26 -10.32 23.75
N GLN A 206 10.08 -11.19 24.34
CA GLN A 206 11.52 -11.26 24.09
C GLN A 206 11.88 -11.66 22.66
N ASP A 207 11.02 -12.43 22.00
CA ASP A 207 11.20 -12.92 20.64
C ASP A 207 11.44 -11.78 19.64
N GLU A 208 12.50 -11.93 18.84
CA GLU A 208 12.93 -10.99 17.81
C GLU A 208 13.39 -11.76 16.57
N ILE A 209 12.88 -11.41 15.40
CA ILE A 209 13.25 -12.07 14.13
C ILE A 209 13.75 -11.02 13.13
N PRO A 210 15.07 -10.91 12.92
CA PRO A 210 15.63 -9.93 11.98
C PRO A 210 15.57 -10.42 10.53
N ASN A 211 15.80 -9.51 9.58
CA ASN A 211 15.90 -9.81 8.14
C ASN A 211 14.63 -10.43 7.54
N VAL A 212 13.49 -9.86 7.89
CA VAL A 212 12.19 -10.26 7.37
C VAL A 212 11.59 -9.22 6.41
N SER A 213 10.68 -9.68 5.56
CA SER A 213 9.68 -8.80 4.95
C SER A 213 8.64 -8.40 6.00
N ALA A 214 7.89 -7.34 5.76
CA ALA A 214 6.94 -6.84 6.74
C ALA A 214 5.84 -7.86 7.10
N GLY A 215 5.25 -8.55 6.11
CA GLY A 215 4.06 -9.40 6.32
C GLY A 215 4.32 -10.75 7.00
N GLY A 216 3.23 -11.32 7.54
CA GLY A 216 3.20 -12.63 8.18
C GLY A 216 1.82 -12.98 8.71
N ALA A 217 1.67 -14.18 9.27
CA ALA A 217 0.38 -14.72 9.67
C ALA A 217 0.43 -15.51 10.98
N TRP A 218 -0.49 -15.22 11.89
CA TRP A 218 -0.76 -16.05 13.05
C TRP A 218 -1.50 -17.33 12.64
N ALA A 219 -1.08 -18.47 13.18
CA ALA A 219 -1.93 -19.65 13.26
C ALA A 219 -3.04 -19.48 14.31
N ASN A 220 -4.00 -20.42 14.31
CA ASN A 220 -5.13 -20.37 15.24
C ASN A 220 -4.79 -20.84 16.67
N ASP A 221 -3.57 -21.34 16.90
CA ASP A 221 -3.08 -21.74 18.23
C ASP A 221 -2.58 -20.55 19.07
N ASN A 222 -2.54 -19.33 18.50
CA ASN A 222 -2.02 -18.09 19.09
C ASN A 222 -0.56 -18.17 19.57
N GLN A 223 0.20 -19.13 19.06
CA GLN A 223 1.60 -19.38 19.45
C GLN A 223 2.52 -19.48 18.24
N THR A 224 1.99 -19.92 17.10
CA THR A 224 2.77 -20.10 15.89
C THR A 224 2.58 -18.90 14.96
N TYR A 225 3.68 -18.30 14.51
CA TYR A 225 3.71 -17.23 13.52
C TYR A 225 4.48 -17.65 12.26
N PHE A 226 3.93 -17.39 11.09
CA PHE A 226 4.58 -17.59 9.80
C PHE A 226 5.10 -16.26 9.27
N TYR A 227 6.35 -16.24 8.80
CA TYR A 227 6.99 -15.02 8.30
C TYR A 227 7.84 -15.29 7.06
N THR A 228 8.18 -14.22 6.37
CA THR A 228 8.97 -14.25 5.13
C THR A 228 10.35 -13.67 5.36
N SER A 229 11.41 -14.43 5.08
CA SER A 229 12.79 -13.92 5.14
C SER A 229 13.30 -13.40 3.80
N LYS A 230 14.23 -12.46 3.83
CA LYS A 230 14.85 -11.87 2.64
C LYS A 230 16.23 -12.46 2.31
N ASN A 231 16.56 -12.49 1.02
CA ASN A 231 17.93 -12.64 0.56
C ASN A 231 18.77 -11.43 0.99
N LYS A 232 19.95 -11.67 1.57
CA LYS A 232 20.80 -10.58 2.08
C LYS A 232 21.43 -9.70 0.98
N VAL A 233 21.47 -10.17 -0.26
CA VAL A 233 22.09 -9.48 -1.39
C VAL A 233 21.03 -8.89 -2.32
N SER A 234 20.10 -9.72 -2.82
CA SER A 234 19.05 -9.25 -3.73
C SER A 234 17.91 -8.54 -3.02
N LEU A 235 17.77 -8.72 -1.69
CA LEU A 235 16.66 -8.22 -0.86
C LEU A 235 15.27 -8.74 -1.24
N LEU A 236 15.20 -9.73 -2.13
CA LEU A 236 13.98 -10.43 -2.52
C LEU A 236 13.51 -11.38 -1.41
N SER A 237 12.21 -11.60 -1.33
CA SER A 237 11.63 -12.60 -0.44
C SER A 237 11.80 -14.00 -1.03
N GLU A 238 12.47 -14.90 -0.29
CA GLU A 238 12.85 -16.22 -0.83
C GLU A 238 12.30 -17.39 0.00
N LYS A 239 12.11 -17.22 1.31
CA LYS A 239 11.75 -18.33 2.20
C LYS A 239 10.64 -17.96 3.16
N ILE A 240 9.72 -18.90 3.37
CA ILE A 240 8.74 -18.84 4.45
C ILE A 240 9.21 -19.73 5.59
N TRP A 241 9.12 -19.18 6.80
CA TRP A 241 9.49 -19.83 8.04
C TRP A 241 8.30 -19.87 8.98
N ARG A 242 8.35 -20.79 9.93
CA ARG A 242 7.40 -20.91 11.02
C ARG A 242 8.15 -20.81 12.34
N HIS A 243 7.79 -19.81 13.12
CA HIS A 243 8.28 -19.55 14.47
C HIS A 243 7.23 -19.94 15.50
N LYS A 244 7.67 -20.46 16.64
CA LYS A 244 6.83 -20.70 17.80
C LYS A 244 7.26 -19.73 18.91
N LEU A 245 6.35 -18.93 19.42
CA LEU A 245 6.64 -17.95 20.47
C LEU A 245 7.33 -18.60 21.68
N GLY A 246 8.38 -17.94 22.15
CA GLY A 246 9.21 -18.33 23.28
C GLY A 246 10.31 -19.34 22.93
N ASP A 247 10.34 -19.86 21.70
CA ASP A 247 11.46 -20.68 21.23
C ASP A 247 12.61 -19.81 20.68
N ASP A 248 13.82 -20.35 20.75
CA ASP A 248 14.97 -19.74 20.08
C ASP A 248 14.77 -19.76 18.56
N ILE A 249 15.00 -18.62 17.89
CA ILE A 249 14.87 -18.45 16.44
C ILE A 249 15.63 -19.50 15.61
N THR A 250 16.73 -20.05 16.15
CA THR A 250 17.50 -21.10 15.47
C THR A 250 16.72 -22.42 15.32
N LYS A 251 15.60 -22.58 16.05
CA LYS A 251 14.69 -23.72 15.93
C LYS A 251 13.58 -23.50 14.89
N ASP A 252 13.48 -22.32 14.30
CA ASP A 252 12.47 -22.01 13.30
C ASP A 252 12.57 -22.97 12.11
N VAL A 253 11.40 -23.39 11.62
CA VAL A 253 11.33 -24.38 10.54
C VAL A 253 11.05 -23.67 9.22
N MET A 254 11.94 -23.84 8.24
CA MET A 254 11.69 -23.41 6.86
C MET A 254 10.59 -24.31 6.27
N VAL A 255 9.45 -23.71 5.93
CA VAL A 255 8.29 -24.43 5.39
C VAL A 255 8.17 -24.31 3.87
N TYR A 256 8.80 -23.30 3.26
CA TYR A 256 8.80 -23.12 1.80
C TYR A 256 10.04 -22.31 1.36
N HIS A 257 10.53 -22.58 0.15
CA HIS A 257 11.63 -21.86 -0.48
C HIS A 257 11.34 -21.68 -1.97
N GLU A 258 11.15 -20.43 -2.39
CA GLU A 258 11.06 -20.06 -3.79
C GLU A 258 12.47 -19.99 -4.39
N LYS A 259 12.70 -20.73 -5.47
CA LYS A 259 14.02 -20.84 -6.10
C LYS A 259 14.16 -19.90 -7.30
N ASP A 260 13.04 -19.47 -7.87
CA ASP A 260 13.02 -18.54 -8.98
C ASP A 260 13.00 -17.10 -8.45
N PRO A 261 14.08 -16.31 -8.65
CA PRO A 261 14.18 -14.96 -8.12
C PRO A 261 13.24 -13.96 -8.84
N SER A 262 12.47 -14.37 -9.85
CA SER A 262 11.43 -13.53 -10.44
C SER A 262 10.12 -13.52 -9.64
N PHE A 263 9.98 -14.42 -8.66
CA PHE A 263 8.79 -14.52 -7.83
C PHE A 263 8.96 -13.76 -6.50
N TYR A 264 7.99 -12.91 -6.20
CA TYR A 264 7.80 -12.36 -4.87
C TYR A 264 7.02 -13.34 -4.02
N LEU A 265 7.53 -13.59 -2.82
CA LEU A 265 6.97 -14.54 -1.86
C LEU A 265 6.37 -13.80 -0.67
N GLY A 266 5.23 -14.27 -0.17
CA GLY A 266 4.56 -13.82 1.05
C GLY A 266 3.72 -14.93 1.70
N VAL A 267 3.28 -14.69 2.93
CA VAL A 267 2.40 -15.61 3.67
C VAL A 267 1.34 -14.81 4.43
N ASP A 268 0.08 -15.19 4.26
CA ASP A 268 -1.08 -14.55 4.86
C ASP A 268 -2.08 -15.58 5.39
N LYS A 269 -3.05 -15.13 6.19
CA LYS A 269 -4.18 -15.96 6.62
C LYS A 269 -5.41 -15.62 5.80
N SER A 270 -6.15 -16.64 5.37
CA SER A 270 -7.44 -16.47 4.71
C SER A 270 -8.40 -15.68 5.60
N LYS A 271 -9.28 -14.86 5.02
CA LYS A 271 -10.35 -14.14 5.76
C LYS A 271 -11.20 -15.07 6.63
N SER A 272 -11.39 -16.32 6.21
CA SER A 272 -12.10 -17.37 6.96
C SER A 272 -11.37 -17.92 8.20
N ASP A 273 -10.15 -17.47 8.46
CA ASP A 273 -9.22 -17.99 9.46
C ASP A 273 -8.84 -19.47 9.32
N LYS A 274 -9.37 -20.19 8.31
CA LYS A 274 -9.15 -21.63 8.15
C LYS A 274 -7.79 -21.99 7.57
N TYR A 275 -7.25 -21.15 6.68
CA TYR A 275 -6.01 -21.46 5.96
C TYR A 275 -4.93 -20.41 6.17
N ILE A 276 -3.70 -20.87 6.41
CA ILE A 276 -2.48 -20.12 6.11
C ILE A 276 -2.15 -20.36 4.63
N ILE A 277 -1.86 -19.28 3.91
CA ILE A 277 -1.67 -19.28 2.47
C ILE A 277 -0.31 -18.67 2.17
N ILE A 278 0.57 -19.44 1.54
CA ILE A 278 1.78 -18.93 0.91
C ILE A 278 1.40 -18.52 -0.50
N GLY A 279 1.71 -17.28 -0.87
CA GLY A 279 1.58 -16.76 -2.22
C GLY A 279 2.95 -16.49 -2.82
N ALA A 280 3.23 -17.06 -3.98
CA ALA A 280 4.36 -16.72 -4.82
C ALA A 280 3.83 -16.12 -6.12
N SER A 281 4.27 -14.92 -6.50
CA SER A 281 3.85 -14.28 -7.75
C SER A 281 5.00 -13.65 -8.52
N SER A 282 5.00 -13.85 -9.83
CA SER A 282 5.78 -13.08 -10.79
C SER A 282 4.85 -12.21 -11.63
N THR A 283 5.36 -11.51 -12.64
CA THR A 283 4.55 -10.64 -13.51
C THR A 283 3.39 -11.36 -14.21
N LEU A 284 3.51 -12.66 -14.47
CA LEU A 284 2.54 -13.42 -15.29
C LEU A 284 2.05 -14.71 -14.64
N VAL A 285 2.52 -15.05 -13.43
CA VAL A 285 2.23 -16.34 -12.81
C VAL A 285 1.97 -16.16 -11.32
N SER A 286 0.86 -16.71 -10.85
CA SER A 286 0.58 -16.93 -9.43
C SER A 286 0.80 -18.40 -9.06
N ASP A 287 1.22 -18.65 -7.84
CA ASP A 287 1.29 -19.98 -7.24
C ASP A 287 0.96 -19.88 -5.75
N TYR A 288 0.04 -20.73 -5.29
CA TYR A 288 -0.41 -20.73 -3.90
C TYR A 288 -0.26 -22.08 -3.26
N HIS A 289 0.16 -22.09 -2.00
CA HIS A 289 0.16 -23.26 -1.15
C HIS A 289 -0.66 -23.00 0.11
N ILE A 290 -1.48 -23.97 0.50
CA ILE A 290 -2.41 -23.85 1.62
C ILE A 290 -2.06 -24.82 2.75
N LEU A 291 -2.29 -24.39 3.99
CA LEU A 291 -2.14 -25.18 5.21
C LEU A 291 -3.32 -24.87 6.15
N ASP A 292 -3.89 -25.88 6.79
CA ASP A 292 -4.91 -25.69 7.84
C ASP A 292 -4.30 -24.92 9.03
N ALA A 293 -4.85 -23.76 9.34
CA ALA A 293 -4.37 -22.88 10.39
C ALA A 293 -4.56 -23.46 11.82
N ASN A 294 -5.40 -24.49 11.99
CA ASN A 294 -5.53 -25.25 13.23
C ASN A 294 -4.49 -26.37 13.37
N ASN A 295 -3.78 -26.70 12.29
CA ASN A 295 -2.65 -27.64 12.30
C ASN A 295 -1.37 -26.94 11.82
N PRO A 296 -0.85 -25.96 12.58
CA PRO A 296 0.26 -25.13 12.14
C PRO A 296 1.55 -25.90 11.89
N THR A 297 1.70 -27.10 12.47
CA THR A 297 2.87 -27.97 12.25
C THR A 297 2.77 -28.86 11.01
N GLY A 298 1.63 -28.85 10.32
CA GLY A 298 1.39 -29.61 9.10
C GLY A 298 2.23 -29.17 7.91
N GLN A 299 1.96 -29.80 6.76
CA GLN A 299 2.65 -29.52 5.50
C GLN A 299 1.76 -28.67 4.59
N PHE A 300 2.37 -27.65 3.99
CA PHE A 300 1.75 -26.88 2.92
C PHE A 300 1.51 -27.77 1.70
N LYS A 301 0.33 -27.63 1.11
CA LYS A 301 -0.07 -28.32 -0.11
C LYS A 301 -0.25 -27.32 -1.24
N PRO A 302 0.22 -27.59 -2.46
CA PRO A 302 -0.09 -26.72 -3.60
C PRO A 302 -1.61 -26.65 -3.78
N PHE A 303 -2.12 -25.44 -4.04
CA PHE A 303 -3.53 -25.23 -4.32
C PHE A 303 -3.91 -25.88 -5.66
N THR A 304 -3.14 -25.58 -6.71
CA THR A 304 -3.18 -26.27 -8.00
C THR A 304 -1.76 -26.27 -8.57
N PRO A 305 -1.40 -27.16 -9.52
CA PRO A 305 -0.08 -27.10 -10.13
C PRO A 305 0.21 -25.73 -10.76
N ARG A 306 1.42 -25.19 -10.50
CA ARG A 306 1.87 -23.91 -11.08
C ARG A 306 1.78 -23.94 -12.60
N GLY A 307 1.03 -22.99 -13.17
CA GLY A 307 0.84 -22.84 -14.60
C GLY A 307 1.89 -21.95 -15.29
N THR A 308 1.64 -21.64 -16.57
CA THR A 308 2.42 -20.69 -17.38
C THR A 308 1.51 -19.56 -17.84
N GLU A 309 1.94 -18.31 -17.65
CA GLU A 309 1.09 -17.12 -17.93
C GLU A 309 -0.28 -17.19 -17.24
N HIS A 310 -0.33 -17.88 -16.10
CA HIS A 310 -1.55 -18.16 -15.35
C HIS A 310 -1.55 -17.36 -14.05
N GLU A 311 -2.32 -16.30 -14.05
CA GLU A 311 -2.60 -15.49 -12.87
C GLU A 311 -3.92 -15.92 -12.28
N TYR A 312 -3.92 -16.10 -10.98
CA TYR A 312 -5.14 -16.32 -10.22
C TYR A 312 -4.99 -15.80 -8.80
N TYR A 313 -6.12 -15.63 -8.11
CA TYR A 313 -6.21 -15.19 -6.73
C TYR A 313 -7.27 -16.04 -6.03
N ILE A 314 -6.96 -16.52 -4.82
CA ILE A 314 -7.82 -17.44 -4.09
C ILE A 314 -8.45 -16.75 -2.87
N SER A 315 -9.72 -17.02 -2.60
CA SER A 315 -10.43 -16.57 -1.42
C SER A 315 -11.27 -17.70 -0.85
N HIS A 316 -11.06 -18.05 0.41
CA HIS A 316 -11.79 -19.12 1.07
C HIS A 316 -13.05 -18.60 1.76
N PHE A 317 -14.18 -19.31 1.58
CA PHE A 317 -15.42 -19.05 2.30
C PHE A 317 -16.22 -20.34 2.46
N GLN A 318 -16.60 -20.65 3.71
CA GLN A 318 -17.32 -21.87 4.10
C GLN A 318 -16.56 -23.15 3.74
N ASP A 319 -16.98 -23.87 2.69
CA ASP A 319 -16.51 -25.18 2.26
C ASP A 319 -15.88 -25.14 0.85
N LYS A 320 -15.57 -23.94 0.35
CA LYS A 320 -15.06 -23.75 -1.01
C LYS A 320 -14.10 -22.57 -1.12
N PHE A 321 -13.35 -22.58 -2.21
CA PHE A 321 -12.58 -21.43 -2.67
C PHE A 321 -13.27 -20.77 -3.85
N TYR A 322 -13.24 -19.44 -3.85
CA TYR A 322 -13.45 -18.61 -5.03
C TYR A 322 -12.09 -18.28 -5.65
N ILE A 323 -12.04 -18.29 -6.98
CA ILE A 323 -10.83 -18.10 -7.76
C ILE A 323 -11.08 -17.06 -8.85
N VAL A 324 -10.46 -15.89 -8.71
CA VAL A 324 -10.36 -14.91 -9.80
C VAL A 324 -9.17 -15.32 -10.66
N THR A 325 -9.38 -15.68 -11.93
CA THR A 325 -8.31 -16.24 -12.77
C THR A 325 -8.33 -15.74 -14.20
N ASN A 326 -7.15 -15.62 -14.81
CA ASN A 326 -6.99 -15.32 -16.22
C ASN A 326 -7.03 -16.58 -17.13
N ASP A 327 -7.30 -17.78 -16.59
CA ASP A 327 -7.34 -19.02 -17.38
C ASP A 327 -8.35 -18.89 -18.54
N LYS A 328 -7.82 -18.82 -19.76
CA LYS A 328 -8.56 -18.56 -21.02
C LYS A 328 -9.44 -17.31 -20.96
N ALA A 329 -9.07 -16.34 -20.13
CA ALA A 329 -9.87 -15.15 -19.83
C ALA A 329 -8.95 -13.96 -19.54
N LYS A 330 -8.54 -13.21 -20.57
CA LYS A 330 -7.59 -12.09 -20.40
C LYS A 330 -8.09 -11.02 -19.42
N ASN A 331 -9.39 -10.76 -19.40
CA ASN A 331 -10.03 -9.84 -18.45
C ASN A 331 -10.52 -10.53 -17.18
N PHE A 332 -9.96 -11.70 -16.88
CA PHE A 332 -10.31 -12.57 -15.77
C PHE A 332 -11.75 -13.09 -15.80
N ARG A 333 -11.97 -14.15 -15.03
CA ARG A 333 -13.27 -14.74 -14.73
C ARG A 333 -13.30 -15.19 -13.28
N LEU A 334 -14.49 -15.35 -12.71
CA LEU A 334 -14.65 -15.90 -11.37
C LEU A 334 -15.04 -17.37 -11.48
N MET A 335 -14.26 -18.21 -10.81
CA MET A 335 -14.50 -19.64 -10.67
C MET A 335 -14.68 -19.99 -9.19
N GLU A 336 -15.19 -21.19 -8.91
CA GLU A 336 -15.23 -21.77 -7.59
C GLU A 336 -14.82 -23.25 -7.62
N THR A 337 -14.31 -23.75 -6.50
CA THR A 337 -14.01 -25.18 -6.33
C THR A 337 -14.17 -25.62 -4.88
N PRO A 338 -14.59 -26.87 -4.59
CA PRO A 338 -14.59 -27.41 -3.24
C PRO A 338 -13.18 -27.35 -2.61
N GLU A 339 -13.12 -27.13 -1.29
CA GLU A 339 -11.84 -26.98 -0.57
C GLU A 339 -10.95 -28.23 -0.55
N ASP A 340 -11.52 -29.40 -0.84
CA ASP A 340 -10.84 -30.69 -0.93
C ASP A 340 -10.52 -31.12 -2.38
N ALA A 341 -10.90 -30.30 -3.37
CA ALA A 341 -10.74 -30.58 -4.79
C ALA A 341 -10.18 -29.36 -5.53
N THR A 342 -9.03 -28.84 -5.10
CA THR A 342 -8.50 -27.54 -5.54
C THR A 342 -7.86 -27.53 -6.94
N ASP A 343 -7.65 -28.69 -7.56
CA ASP A 343 -7.11 -28.77 -8.93
C ASP A 343 -8.00 -28.03 -9.93
N ILE A 344 -7.37 -27.31 -10.88
CA ILE A 344 -8.05 -26.52 -11.91
C ILE A 344 -9.08 -27.32 -12.72
N SER A 345 -8.94 -28.64 -12.84
CA SER A 345 -9.94 -29.49 -13.51
C SER A 345 -11.30 -29.50 -12.81
N ASN A 346 -11.36 -29.15 -11.52
CA ASN A 346 -12.59 -29.11 -10.73
C ASN A 346 -13.24 -27.73 -10.67
N TRP A 347 -12.57 -26.70 -11.18
CA TRP A 347 -13.05 -25.33 -11.11
C TRP A 347 -14.31 -25.16 -11.96
N LYS A 348 -15.34 -24.56 -11.36
CA LYS A 348 -16.64 -24.28 -11.99
C LYS A 348 -16.82 -22.79 -12.15
N GLU A 349 -17.31 -22.37 -13.30
CA GLU A 349 -17.50 -20.95 -13.61
C GLU A 349 -18.67 -20.35 -12.82
N VAL A 350 -18.42 -19.20 -12.19
CA VAL A 350 -19.40 -18.41 -11.44
C VAL A 350 -19.74 -17.13 -12.20
N ILE A 351 -18.72 -16.40 -12.65
CA ILE A 351 -18.87 -15.22 -13.52
C ILE A 351 -18.00 -15.44 -14.75
N PRO A 352 -18.59 -15.55 -15.96
CA PRO A 352 -17.84 -15.78 -17.17
C PRO A 352 -16.97 -14.58 -17.56
N HIS A 353 -15.97 -14.86 -18.39
CA HIS A 353 -15.15 -13.83 -19.03
C HIS A 353 -16.01 -12.85 -19.85
N ARG A 354 -15.61 -11.57 -19.85
CA ARG A 354 -16.20 -10.51 -20.66
C ARG A 354 -15.09 -9.70 -21.34
N ASP A 355 -15.17 -9.54 -22.66
CA ASP A 355 -14.14 -8.86 -23.45
C ASP A 355 -14.02 -7.35 -23.14
N ASP A 356 -15.08 -6.75 -22.58
CA ASP A 356 -15.18 -5.31 -22.27
C ASP A 356 -15.11 -4.98 -20.77
N VAL A 357 -14.97 -5.99 -19.89
CA VAL A 357 -14.95 -5.80 -18.44
C VAL A 357 -13.83 -6.61 -17.79
N LEU A 358 -12.86 -5.91 -17.20
CA LEU A 358 -11.83 -6.50 -16.34
C LEU A 358 -12.43 -6.80 -14.96
N LEU A 359 -12.37 -8.05 -14.52
CA LEU A 359 -12.67 -8.45 -13.13
C LEU A 359 -11.41 -8.27 -12.29
N GLU A 360 -11.37 -7.25 -11.44
CA GLU A 360 -10.18 -6.89 -10.64
C GLU A 360 -10.10 -7.66 -9.31
N GLY A 361 -11.24 -8.04 -8.72
CA GLY A 361 -11.26 -8.78 -7.46
C GLY A 361 -12.65 -9.01 -6.91
N ILE A 362 -12.71 -9.63 -5.72
CA ILE A 362 -13.94 -9.90 -5.00
C ILE A 362 -13.81 -9.61 -3.50
N ASP A 363 -14.91 -9.23 -2.88
CA ASP A 363 -15.11 -9.25 -1.43
C ASP A 363 -16.29 -10.16 -1.09
N ILE A 364 -16.04 -11.16 -0.25
CA ILE A 364 -17.05 -12.15 0.13
C ILE A 364 -17.64 -11.78 1.48
N PHE A 365 -18.97 -11.79 1.55
CA PHE A 365 -19.78 -11.66 2.75
C PHE A 365 -20.69 -12.87 2.88
N LYS A 366 -21.32 -13.05 4.05
CA LYS A 366 -22.19 -14.20 4.31
C LYS A 366 -23.36 -14.31 3.34
N ASN A 367 -23.96 -13.18 2.99
CA ASN A 367 -25.12 -13.11 2.09
C ASN A 367 -24.80 -12.49 0.73
N TYR A 368 -23.65 -11.82 0.58
CA TYR A 368 -23.30 -11.05 -0.61
C TYR A 368 -21.94 -11.46 -1.17
N LEU A 369 -21.82 -11.36 -2.49
CA LEU A 369 -20.56 -11.37 -3.21
C LEU A 369 -20.43 -10.01 -3.88
N VAL A 370 -19.39 -9.26 -3.52
CA VAL A 370 -19.08 -7.96 -4.14
C VAL A 370 -17.94 -8.19 -5.13
N VAL A 371 -18.09 -7.66 -6.34
CA VAL A 371 -17.15 -7.83 -7.44
C VAL A 371 -16.66 -6.43 -7.85
N SER A 372 -15.34 -6.24 -7.80
CA SER A 372 -14.68 -5.05 -8.31
C SER A 372 -14.36 -5.26 -9.79
N GLU A 373 -14.90 -4.40 -10.64
CA GLU A 373 -14.78 -4.48 -12.09
C GLU A 373 -14.21 -3.17 -12.65
N ARG A 374 -13.55 -3.22 -13.80
CA ARG A 374 -13.19 -2.05 -14.60
C ARG A 374 -13.77 -2.16 -15.99
N LYS A 375 -14.55 -1.15 -16.40
CA LYS A 375 -15.18 -1.03 -17.71
C LYS A 375 -15.06 0.41 -18.19
N ASN A 376 -14.70 0.61 -19.47
CA ASN A 376 -14.43 1.95 -20.02
C ASN A 376 -13.46 2.78 -19.15
N ALA A 377 -12.42 2.12 -18.63
CA ALA A 377 -11.42 2.65 -17.69
C ALA A 377 -11.96 3.10 -16.31
N LEU A 378 -13.26 2.99 -16.02
CA LEU A 378 -13.86 3.34 -14.72
C LEU A 378 -14.04 2.11 -13.83
N ASN A 379 -13.90 2.33 -12.53
CA ASN A 379 -14.18 1.31 -11.52
C ASN A 379 -15.69 1.15 -11.33
N HIS A 380 -16.14 -0.10 -11.25
CA HIS A 380 -17.51 -0.48 -10.98
C HIS A 380 -17.53 -1.48 -9.83
N ILE A 381 -18.43 -1.28 -8.87
CA ILE A 381 -18.63 -2.18 -7.74
C ILE A 381 -19.99 -2.84 -7.93
N ARG A 382 -19.98 -4.14 -8.26
CA ARG A 382 -21.18 -4.96 -8.45
C ARG A 382 -21.46 -5.75 -7.18
N ILE A 383 -22.70 -5.72 -6.70
CA ILE A 383 -23.14 -6.41 -5.50
C ILE A 383 -24.12 -7.50 -5.93
N ILE A 384 -23.84 -8.74 -5.56
CA ILE A 384 -24.63 -9.92 -5.92
C ILE A 384 -25.12 -10.60 -4.64
N ASN A 385 -26.43 -10.71 -4.46
CA ASN A 385 -27.00 -11.51 -3.37
C ASN A 385 -26.77 -13.00 -3.65
N GLN A 386 -26.05 -13.70 -2.78
CA GLN A 386 -25.67 -15.09 -3.02
C GLN A 386 -26.86 -16.06 -3.04
N LYS A 387 -27.98 -15.71 -2.38
CA LYS A 387 -29.20 -16.53 -2.29
C LYS A 387 -30.18 -16.23 -3.42
N THR A 388 -30.58 -14.97 -3.60
CA THR A 388 -31.60 -14.58 -4.58
C THR A 388 -31.03 -14.43 -5.99
N LYS A 389 -29.70 -14.27 -6.10
CA LYS A 389 -28.98 -13.91 -7.34
C LYS A 389 -29.34 -12.54 -7.90
N GLU A 390 -30.09 -11.74 -7.14
CA GLU A 390 -30.31 -10.34 -7.48
C GLU A 390 -29.00 -9.56 -7.40
N GLU A 391 -28.82 -8.63 -8.32
CA GLU A 391 -27.59 -7.85 -8.41
C GLU A 391 -27.85 -6.40 -8.76
N HIS A 392 -26.91 -5.54 -8.35
CA HIS A 392 -26.90 -4.14 -8.72
C HIS A 392 -25.46 -3.60 -8.70
N TYR A 393 -25.25 -2.48 -9.38
CA TYR A 393 -24.01 -1.72 -9.29
C TYR A 393 -24.21 -0.53 -8.35
N LEU A 394 -23.16 -0.17 -7.61
CA LEU A 394 -23.10 1.16 -6.99
C LEU A 394 -23.13 2.23 -8.09
N LYS A 395 -23.97 3.24 -7.88
CA LYS A 395 -24.13 4.36 -8.81
C LYS A 395 -23.34 5.55 -8.29
N PHE A 396 -22.59 6.17 -9.20
CA PHE A 396 -21.81 7.37 -8.93
C PHE A 396 -22.34 8.49 -9.82
N GLU A 397 -22.39 9.72 -9.28
CA GLU A 397 -22.94 10.87 -9.99
C GLU A 397 -21.93 11.54 -10.93
N GLU A 398 -20.63 11.40 -10.65
CA GLU A 398 -19.56 11.98 -11.46
C GLU A 398 -19.16 11.06 -12.62
N ASP A 399 -18.83 11.64 -13.78
CA ASP A 399 -18.43 10.88 -14.98
C ASP A 399 -17.02 10.28 -14.87
N VAL A 400 -16.16 10.88 -14.02
CA VAL A 400 -14.77 10.46 -13.82
C VAL A 400 -14.48 10.40 -12.33
N TYR A 401 -14.28 9.19 -11.83
CA TYR A 401 -14.06 8.91 -10.41
C TYR A 401 -13.19 7.67 -10.23
N VAL A 402 -12.74 7.46 -9.00
CA VAL A 402 -12.19 6.19 -8.52
C VAL A 402 -13.05 5.71 -7.36
N ALA A 403 -13.50 4.47 -7.43
CA ALA A 403 -14.22 3.80 -6.36
C ALA A 403 -13.68 2.39 -6.16
N GLN A 404 -13.28 2.04 -4.94
CA GLN A 404 -12.67 0.74 -4.65
C GLN A 404 -13.23 0.18 -3.34
N THR A 405 -13.38 -1.14 -3.26
CA THR A 405 -13.66 -1.76 -1.96
C THR A 405 -12.50 -1.50 -1.00
N SER A 406 -12.81 -1.40 0.30
CA SER A 406 -11.84 -1.02 1.32
C SER A 406 -11.86 -2.05 2.47
N THR A 407 -11.71 -1.63 3.72
CA THR A 407 -11.57 -2.52 4.87
C THR A 407 -12.87 -3.27 5.19
N ASN A 408 -12.99 -4.51 4.69
CA ASN A 408 -14.12 -5.41 4.91
C ASN A 408 -13.71 -6.76 5.54
N PRO A 409 -13.20 -6.77 6.79
CA PRO A 409 -12.64 -7.98 7.41
C PRO A 409 -13.70 -8.99 7.86
N GLU A 410 -14.95 -8.56 8.05
CA GLU A 410 -16.04 -9.41 8.54
C GLU A 410 -16.85 -10.04 7.40
N PHE A 411 -17.31 -11.28 7.59
CA PHE A 411 -18.27 -11.91 6.66
C PHE A 411 -19.71 -11.59 7.03
N ASP A 412 -20.04 -11.60 8.33
CA ASP A 412 -21.43 -11.52 8.82
C ASP A 412 -21.88 -10.07 8.98
N THR A 413 -21.88 -9.35 7.87
CA THR A 413 -22.36 -7.97 7.78
C THR A 413 -23.02 -7.73 6.43
N ASN A 414 -24.02 -6.84 6.42
CA ASN A 414 -24.62 -6.32 5.20
C ASN A 414 -24.03 -4.95 4.82
N ILE A 415 -23.00 -4.48 5.52
CA ILE A 415 -22.31 -3.23 5.25
C ILE A 415 -21.07 -3.51 4.41
N LEU A 416 -21.03 -2.91 3.22
CA LEU A 416 -19.84 -2.81 2.39
C LEU A 416 -19.17 -1.46 2.65
N ARG A 417 -17.91 -1.47 3.06
CA ARG A 417 -17.07 -0.28 3.07
C ARG A 417 -16.32 -0.13 1.76
N TYR A 418 -16.41 1.04 1.15
CA TYR A 418 -15.67 1.39 -0.05
C TYR A 418 -15.08 2.80 0.06
N SER A 419 -14.04 3.06 -0.71
CA SER A 419 -13.45 4.39 -0.88
C SER A 419 -13.96 5.03 -2.17
N TYR A 420 -14.07 6.36 -2.15
CA TYR A 420 -14.46 7.15 -3.31
C TYR A 420 -13.64 8.43 -3.38
N SER A 421 -13.20 8.80 -4.57
CA SER A 421 -12.62 10.11 -4.86
C SER A 421 -12.79 10.50 -6.32
N SER A 422 -12.67 11.80 -6.60
CA SER A 422 -12.57 12.33 -7.96
C SER A 422 -11.60 13.52 -7.97
N MET A 423 -11.42 14.17 -9.12
CA MET A 423 -10.64 15.41 -9.19
C MET A 423 -11.31 16.58 -8.43
N THR A 424 -12.61 16.46 -8.16
CA THR A 424 -13.45 17.49 -7.52
C THR A 424 -13.99 17.06 -6.16
N THR A 425 -13.90 15.78 -5.81
CA THR A 425 -14.38 15.20 -4.55
C THR A 425 -13.21 14.58 -3.78
N PRO A 426 -12.87 15.11 -2.58
CA PRO A 426 -11.83 14.52 -1.73
C PRO A 426 -12.11 13.06 -1.38
N TYR A 427 -11.04 12.32 -1.07
CA TYR A 427 -11.14 10.93 -0.63
C TYR A 427 -12.14 10.78 0.52
N SER A 428 -13.07 9.85 0.35
CA SER A 428 -14.13 9.55 1.29
C SER A 428 -14.17 8.06 1.55
N THR A 429 -14.38 7.66 2.81
CA THR A 429 -14.70 6.28 3.19
C THR A 429 -16.18 6.19 3.47
N ILE A 430 -16.88 5.28 2.77
CA ILE A 430 -18.33 5.22 2.76
C ILE A 430 -18.77 3.80 3.12
N ASP A 431 -19.71 3.70 4.07
CA ASP A 431 -20.39 2.47 4.42
C ASP A 431 -21.72 2.39 3.67
N TYR A 432 -21.88 1.34 2.87
CA TYR A 432 -23.05 1.08 2.04
C TYR A 432 -23.80 -0.17 2.52
N HIS A 433 -25.11 -0.04 2.72
CA HIS A 433 -25.95 -1.18 3.07
C HIS A 433 -26.34 -1.97 1.82
N MET A 434 -25.82 -3.19 1.68
CA MET A 434 -25.93 -4.02 0.47
C MET A 434 -27.34 -4.53 0.16
N ASP A 435 -28.27 -4.50 1.11
CA ASP A 435 -29.70 -4.75 0.84
C ASP A 435 -30.32 -3.66 -0.07
N GLY A 436 -29.55 -2.63 -0.39
CA GLY A 436 -29.98 -1.43 -1.10
C GLY A 436 -30.64 -0.43 -0.17
N TYR A 437 -30.69 0.83 -0.58
CA TYR A 437 -31.66 1.76 0.01
C TYR A 437 -33.05 1.26 -0.37
N PRO A 438 -33.98 1.05 0.58
CA PRO A 438 -35.36 0.80 0.21
C PRO A 438 -35.80 2.00 -0.63
N ASN A 439 -36.13 1.75 -1.90
CA ASN A 439 -37.04 2.60 -2.66
C ASN A 439 -38.42 2.54 -1.96
N LYS A 440 -38.53 3.16 -0.79
CA LYS A 440 -39.79 3.51 -0.14
C LYS A 440 -39.83 5.02 -0.04
N ARG A 441 -40.07 5.66 -1.18
CA ARG A 441 -41.01 6.78 -1.18
C ARG A 441 -42.38 6.17 -0.97
N SER A 442 -42.83 6.12 0.29
CA SER A 442 -44.26 6.09 0.62
C SER A 442 -44.82 7.50 0.48
#